data_AF-A0A0B7MS21-F1
#
_entry.id   AF-A0A0B7MS21-F1
#
_cell.length_a   1.000
_cell.length_b   1.000
_cell.length_c   1.000
_cell.angle_alpha   90.00
_cell.angle_beta   90.00
_cell.angle_gamma   90.00
#
_symmetry.space_group_name_H-M   'P 1'
#
loop_
_entity.id
_entity.type
_entity.pdbx_description
1 polymer ?
#
loop_
_entity_poly.entity_id
_entity_poly.type
_entity_poly.pdbx_seq_one_letter_code
_entity_poly.pdbx_strand_id
1 'polypeptide(L)'
;MVEESGVVMQTDNENKKLEEARNIIIDALGRVYALYGLPDVIGRIYGVLFLADRPLGLEDIAQMLGVSKSTVSINIRILEGVGNVRKIWVKGESPGSL
;
A
#
# COMPACT_ATOMS: atom_id res chain seq x y z
N MET A 1 -23.52 33.02 -6.04
CA MET A 1 -23.29 31.57 -6.07
C MET A 1 -22.01 31.31 -6.89
N VAL A 2 -20.84 31.56 -6.28
CA VAL A 2 -19.52 31.44 -6.96
C VAL A 2 -18.41 30.90 -6.01
N GLU A 3 -18.77 30.42 -4.81
CA GLU A 3 -17.77 30.06 -3.77
C GLU A 3 -17.34 28.58 -3.80
N GLU A 4 -18.06 27.70 -4.50
CA GLU A 4 -17.73 26.25 -4.56
C GLU A 4 -16.48 25.93 -5.39
N SER A 5 -16.14 26.73 -6.41
CA SER A 5 -15.05 26.40 -7.34
C SER A 5 -13.64 26.57 -6.76
N GLY A 6 -13.47 27.43 -5.73
CA GLY A 6 -12.16 27.66 -5.09
C GLY A 6 -11.77 26.56 -4.09
N VAL A 7 -12.75 26.00 -3.38
CA VAL A 7 -12.51 24.97 -2.35
C VAL A 7 -12.17 23.62 -2.96
N VAL A 8 -12.82 23.25 -4.07
CA VAL A 8 -12.58 21.97 -4.76
C VAL A 8 -11.14 21.91 -5.31
N MET A 9 -10.66 22.96 -5.99
CA MET A 9 -9.31 22.98 -6.57
C MET A 9 -8.19 22.93 -5.53
N GLN A 10 -8.41 23.49 -4.34
CA GLN A 10 -7.42 23.48 -3.25
C GLN A 10 -7.30 22.08 -2.63
N THR A 11 -8.44 21.42 -2.40
CA THR A 11 -8.51 20.05 -1.86
C THR A 11 -7.88 19.03 -2.81
N ASP A 12 -8.11 19.17 -4.12
CA ASP A 12 -7.52 18.28 -5.13
C ASP A 12 -5.98 18.36 -5.17
N ASN A 13 -5.43 19.58 -5.01
CA ASN A 13 -3.99 19.78 -4.96
C ASN A 13 -3.36 19.21 -3.68
N GLU A 14 -4.04 19.34 -2.54
CA GLU A 14 -3.59 18.76 -1.27
C GLU A 14 -3.62 17.23 -1.32
N ASN A 15 -4.69 16.63 -1.86
CA ASN A 15 -4.79 15.19 -2.06
C ASN A 15 -3.70 14.67 -2.99
N LYS A 16 -3.41 15.39 -4.07
CA LYS A 16 -2.32 15.02 -4.99
C LYS A 16 -0.95 15.05 -4.31
N LYS A 17 -0.66 16.09 -3.52
CA LYS A 17 0.60 16.18 -2.75
C LYS A 17 0.72 15.06 -1.73
N LEU A 18 -0.38 14.71 -1.06
CA LEU A 18 -0.41 13.59 -0.13
C LEU A 18 -0.10 12.27 -0.85
N GLU A 19 -0.70 12.04 -2.01
CA GLU A 19 -0.46 10.84 -2.80
C GLU A 19 0.99 10.78 -3.33
N GLU A 20 1.55 11.91 -3.78
CA GLU A 20 2.96 12.01 -4.13
C GLU A 20 3.86 11.66 -2.94
N ALA A 21 3.56 12.18 -1.74
CA ALA A 21 4.32 11.87 -0.53
C ALA A 21 4.25 10.38 -0.15
N ARG A 22 3.06 9.76 -0.27
CA ARG A 22 2.87 8.31 -0.06
C ARG A 22 3.74 7.50 -1.01
N ASN A 23 3.72 7.84 -2.29
CA ASN A 23 4.51 7.17 -3.32
C ASN A 23 6.02 7.29 -3.06
N ILE A 24 6.50 8.46 -2.65
CA ILE A 24 7.90 8.66 -2.26
C ILE A 24 8.32 7.71 -1.13
N ILE A 25 7.49 7.55 -0.10
CA ILE A 25 7.77 6.67 1.04
C ILE A 25 7.76 5.20 0.61
N ILE A 26 6.77 4.78 -0.19
CA ILE A 26 6.65 3.41 -0.70
C ILE A 26 7.89 3.03 -1.52
N ASP A 27 8.33 3.92 -2.41
CA ASP A 27 9.53 3.70 -3.21
C ASP A 27 10.81 3.73 -2.38
N ALA A 28 10.88 4.59 -1.35
CA ALA A 28 12.01 4.60 -0.43
C ALA A 28 12.14 3.28 0.32
N LEU A 29 11.03 2.71 0.80
CA LEU A 29 11.03 1.41 1.46
C LEU A 29 11.42 0.27 0.49
N GLY A 30 10.97 0.32 -0.77
CA GLY A 30 11.45 -0.58 -1.81
C GLY A 30 12.97 -0.54 -1.97
N ARG A 31 13.56 0.66 -2.05
CA ARG A 31 15.02 0.84 -2.13
C ARG A 31 15.75 0.35 -0.88
N VAL A 32 15.19 0.57 0.31
CA VAL A 32 15.78 0.07 1.57
C VAL A 32 15.84 -1.45 1.56
N TYR A 33 14.76 -2.14 1.18
CA TYR A 33 14.76 -3.60 1.09
C TYR A 33 15.76 -4.12 0.05
N ALA A 34 15.82 -3.47 -1.12
CA ALA A 34 16.81 -3.78 -2.15
C ALA A 34 18.26 -3.60 -1.66
N LEU A 35 18.53 -2.56 -0.86
CA LEU A 35 19.85 -2.33 -0.26
C LEU A 35 20.30 -3.50 0.63
N TYR A 36 19.35 -4.17 1.30
CA TYR A 36 19.60 -5.35 2.11
C TYR A 36 19.50 -6.68 1.34
N GLY A 37 19.45 -6.64 0.00
CA GLY A 37 19.45 -7.83 -0.86
C GLY A 37 18.09 -8.53 -0.99
N LEU A 38 17.00 -7.89 -0.54
CA LEU A 38 15.64 -8.40 -0.70
C LEU A 38 14.99 -7.84 -1.98
N PRO A 39 14.02 -8.54 -2.60
CA PRO A 39 13.20 -7.96 -3.65
C PRO A 39 12.54 -6.65 -3.20
N ASP A 40 12.67 -5.59 -4.00
CA ASP A 40 12.12 -4.26 -3.74
C ASP A 40 10.61 -4.27 -3.52
N VAL A 41 9.90 -5.16 -4.21
CA VAL A 41 8.44 -5.37 -4.05
C VAL A 41 8.05 -5.71 -2.61
N ILE A 42 8.91 -6.38 -1.84
CA ILE A 42 8.65 -6.67 -0.42
C ILE A 42 8.61 -5.36 0.38
N GLY A 43 9.56 -4.46 0.15
CA GLY A 43 9.61 -3.15 0.80
C GLY A 43 8.42 -2.26 0.39
N ARG A 44 8.02 -2.32 -0.87
CA ARG A 44 6.82 -1.61 -1.36
C ARG A 44 5.52 -2.14 -0.76
N ILE A 45 5.36 -3.47 -0.65
CA ILE A 45 4.21 -4.09 0.04
C ILE A 45 4.15 -3.62 1.50
N TYR A 46 5.31 -3.61 2.18
CA TYR A 46 5.38 -3.10 3.56
C TYR A 46 4.99 -1.62 3.63
N GLY A 47 5.48 -0.77 2.72
CA GLY A 47 5.13 0.65 2.67
C GLY A 47 3.64 0.91 2.47
N VAL A 48 3.00 0.17 1.56
CA VAL A 48 1.55 0.25 1.36
C VAL A 48 0.80 -0.11 2.64
N LEU A 49 1.14 -1.22 3.28
CA LEU A 49 0.49 -1.67 4.51
C LEU A 49 0.77 -0.74 5.70
N PHE A 50 1.97 -0.17 5.78
CA PHE A 50 2.37 0.74 6.86
C PHE A 50 1.58 2.06 6.80
N LEU A 51 1.28 2.55 5.60
CA LEU A 51 0.53 3.79 5.37
C LEU A 51 -0.99 3.56 5.23
N ALA A 52 -1.47 2.32 5.34
CA ALA A 52 -2.89 1.99 5.25
C ALA A 52 -3.59 2.31 6.58
N ASP A 53 -4.73 2.99 6.48
CA ASP A 53 -5.63 3.30 7.61
C ASP A 53 -6.56 2.12 7.95
N ARG A 54 -6.65 1.14 7.05
CA ARG A 54 -7.44 -0.08 7.19
C ARG A 54 -6.63 -1.32 6.78
N PRO A 55 -7.06 -2.52 7.23
CA PRO A 55 -6.57 -3.76 6.65
C PRO A 55 -6.80 -3.79 5.13
N LEU A 56 -5.83 -4.32 4.40
CA LEU A 56 -5.90 -4.45 2.94
C LEU A 56 -5.94 -5.92 2.53
N GLY A 57 -6.74 -6.22 1.51
CA GLY A 57 -6.69 -7.50 0.81
C GLY A 57 -5.49 -7.59 -0.12
N LEU A 58 -5.14 -8.81 -0.57
CA LEU A 58 -4.04 -8.98 -1.52
C LEU A 58 -4.30 -8.27 -2.86
N GLU A 59 -5.57 -8.18 -3.28
CA GLU A 59 -5.96 -7.50 -4.50
C GLU A 59 -5.78 -5.98 -4.39
N ASP A 60 -6.14 -5.38 -3.25
CA ASP A 60 -5.93 -3.95 -2.97
C ASP A 60 -4.44 -3.59 -3.11
N ILE A 61 -3.57 -4.39 -2.48
CA ILE A 61 -2.12 -4.18 -2.52
C ILE A 61 -1.59 -4.33 -3.95
N ALA A 62 -2.08 -5.33 -4.69
CA ALA A 62 -1.69 -5.57 -6.07
C ALA A 62 -2.05 -4.39 -6.97
N GLN A 63 -3.27 -3.87 -6.83
CA GLN A 63 -3.74 -2.70 -7.57
C GLN A 63 -2.93 -1.44 -7.23
N MET A 64 -2.67 -1.17 -5.95
CA MET A 64 -1.89 0.01 -5.52
C MET A 64 -0.45 -0.03 -6.03
N LEU A 65 0.16 -1.22 -6.14
CA LEU A 65 1.55 -1.37 -6.57
C LEU A 65 1.71 -1.65 -8.07
N GLY A 66 0.62 -1.84 -8.82
CA GLY A 66 0.68 -2.20 -10.24
C GLY A 66 1.33 -3.57 -10.49
N VAL A 67 1.17 -4.52 -9.56
CA VAL A 67 1.72 -5.89 -9.66
C VAL A 67 0.59 -6.92 -9.64
N SER A 68 0.93 -8.20 -9.88
CA SER A 68 -0.07 -9.27 -9.80
C SER A 68 -0.40 -9.64 -8.35
N LYS A 69 -1.63 -10.09 -8.08
CA LYS A 69 -2.02 -10.69 -6.79
C LYS A 69 -1.10 -11.84 -6.39
N SER A 70 -0.66 -12.67 -7.34
CA SER A 70 0.31 -13.75 -7.12
C SER A 70 1.65 -13.22 -6.62
N THR A 71 2.14 -12.11 -7.18
CA THR A 71 3.36 -11.42 -6.72
C THR A 71 3.20 -10.99 -5.26
N VAL A 72 2.06 -10.38 -4.90
CA VAL A 72 1.80 -9.97 -3.51
C VAL A 72 1.75 -11.19 -2.60
N SER A 73 0.99 -12.21 -2.96
CA SER A 73 0.83 -13.45 -2.17
C SER A 73 2.19 -14.09 -1.85
N ILE A 74 3.07 -14.23 -2.83
CA ILE A 74 4.39 -14.83 -2.63
C ILE A 74 5.25 -13.99 -1.68
N ASN A 75 5.29 -12.68 -1.89
CA ASN A 75 6.21 -11.78 -1.18
C ASN A 75 5.73 -11.41 0.23
N ILE A 76 4.42 -11.32 0.48
CA ILE A 76 3.87 -10.96 1.79
C ILE A 76 4.21 -12.00 2.87
N ARG A 77 4.38 -13.28 2.48
CA ARG A 77 4.80 -14.36 3.39
C ARG A 77 6.16 -14.10 4.04
N ILE A 78 7.05 -13.39 3.37
CA ILE A 78 8.36 -13.02 3.93
C ILE A 78 8.16 -11.99 5.06
N LEU A 79 7.29 -11.00 4.85
CA LEU A 79 6.94 -10.01 5.87
C LEU A 79 6.22 -10.64 7.07
N GLU A 80 5.35 -11.63 6.82
CA GLU A 80 4.69 -12.40 7.89
C GLU A 80 5.72 -13.19 8.70
N GLY A 81 6.66 -13.86 8.02
CA GLY A 81 7.69 -14.68 8.67
C GLY A 81 8.62 -13.91 9.60
N VAL A 82 8.87 -12.62 9.32
CA VAL A 82 9.67 -11.74 10.18
C VAL A 82 8.85 -10.91 11.16
N GLY A 83 7.52 -11.07 11.16
CA GLY A 83 6.61 -10.39 12.10
C GLY A 83 6.28 -8.93 11.77
N ASN A 84 6.65 -8.43 10.58
CA ASN A 84 6.36 -7.06 10.17
C ASN A 84 4.89 -6.84 9.81
N VAL A 85 4.20 -7.88 9.37
CA VAL A 85 2.78 -7.86 9.02
C VAL A 85 2.10 -9.09 9.60
N ARG A 86 0.78 -9.02 9.76
CA ARG A 86 -0.03 -10.15 10.22
C ARG A 86 -1.31 -10.25 9.41
N LYS A 87 -1.68 -11.47 9.06
CA LYS A 87 -3.01 -11.76 8.52
C LYS A 87 -4.05 -11.62 9.63
N ILE A 88 -5.11 -10.88 9.35
CA ILE A 88 -6.28 -10.78 10.23
C ILE A 88 -7.54 -11.16 9.45
N TRP A 89 -8.57 -11.57 10.17
CA TRP A 89 -9.90 -11.73 9.60
C TRP A 89 -10.75 -10.50 9.91
N VAL A 90 -11.36 -9.92 8.88
CA VAL A 90 -12.27 -8.78 9.01
C VAL A 90 -13.71 -9.28 8.82
N LYS A 91 -14.55 -9.05 9.84
CA LYS A 91 -15.94 -9.51 9.83
C LYS A 91 -16.73 -8.84 8.70
N GLY A 92 -17.26 -9.65 7.78
CA GLY A 92 -17.96 -9.19 6.58
C GLY A 92 -17.22 -9.47 5.28
N GLU A 93 -15.93 -9.83 5.35
CA GLU A 93 -15.15 -10.31 4.20
C GLU A 93 -15.05 -11.84 4.25
N SER A 94 -15.50 -12.52 3.18
CA SER A 94 -15.52 -13.98 3.12
C SER A 94 -14.08 -14.54 3.16
N PRO A 95 -13.78 -15.61 3.93
CA PRO A 95 -12.42 -16.12 4.14
C PRO A 95 -11.67 -16.69 2.92
N GLY A 96 -12.23 -16.58 1.71
CA GLY A 96 -11.80 -17.31 0.51
C GLY A 96 -11.30 -16.47 -0.67
N SER A 97 -11.23 -15.14 -0.55
CA SER A 97 -10.79 -14.25 -1.64
C SER A 97 -9.28 -13.93 -1.61
N LEU A 98 -8.49 -14.66 -0.81
CA LEU A 98 -7.03 -14.53 -0.74
C LEU A 98 -6.31 -15.14 -1.94
#